data_AF-A0A836VKL9-F1
#
_entry.id   AF-A0A836VKL9-F1
#
_cell.length_a   1.000
_cell.length_b   1.000
_cell.length_c   1.000
_cell.angle_alpha   90.00
_cell.angle_beta   90.00
_cell.angle_gamma   90.00
#
_symmetry.space_group_name_H-M   'P 1'
#
loop_
_entity.id
_entity.type
_entity.pdbx_description
1 polymer ?
#
loop_
_entity_poly.entity_id
_entity_poly.type
_entity_poly.pdbx_seq_one_letter_code
_entity_poly.pdbx_strand_id
1 'polypeptide(L)'
;MPDALGWRCKFAVVAPSTNTVVQPEFDKMRPPGVTNHFGRIAVSNMQLTRDDDFVKLMEAIDRCMTCEPDYLLMGISAIMFWGGYDV
;
A
#
# COMPACT_ATOMS: atom_id res chain seq x y z
N MET A 1 21.67 13.70 -0.97
CA MET A 1 21.82 13.06 -2.30
C MET A 1 20.44 12.52 -2.69
N PRO A 2 20.00 12.70 -3.95
CA PRO A 2 18.77 12.07 -4.42
C PRO A 2 18.90 10.54 -4.33
N ASP A 3 17.78 9.85 -4.08
CA ASP A 3 17.74 8.38 -3.98
C ASP A 3 18.35 7.74 -5.25
N ALA A 4 19.12 6.67 -5.08
CA ALA A 4 19.87 6.06 -6.18
C ALA A 4 18.97 5.52 -7.31
N LEU A 5 17.78 5.01 -6.98
CA LEU A 5 16.84 4.41 -7.94
C LEU A 5 15.50 5.15 -8.00
N GLY A 6 15.07 5.73 -6.89
CA GLY A 6 13.83 6.49 -6.71
C GLY A 6 14.04 8.01 -6.83
N TRP A 7 15.02 8.47 -7.63
CA TRP A 7 15.37 9.89 -7.75
C TRP A 7 14.22 10.80 -8.23
N ARG A 8 13.15 10.24 -8.82
CA ARG A 8 11.94 10.99 -9.18
C ARG A 8 10.83 10.85 -8.15
N CYS A 9 10.64 9.65 -7.60
CA CYS A 9 9.50 9.34 -6.72
C CYS A 9 9.66 7.97 -6.06
N LYS A 10 9.31 7.89 -4.77
CA LYS A 10 9.15 6.65 -3.99
C LYS A 10 7.69 6.47 -3.63
N PHE A 11 7.07 5.42 -4.12
CA PHE A 11 5.70 5.04 -3.74
C PHE A 11 5.73 4.04 -2.58
N ALA A 12 5.02 4.34 -1.51
CA ALA A 12 4.63 3.34 -0.52
C ALA A 12 3.31 2.71 -0.96
N VAL A 13 3.31 1.41 -1.28
CA VAL A 13 2.11 0.71 -1.75
C VAL A 13 1.70 -0.32 -0.72
N VAL A 14 0.49 -0.20 -0.15
CA VAL A 14 0.00 -1.11 0.88
C VAL A 14 -1.20 -1.89 0.35
N ALA A 15 -1.16 -3.22 0.43
CA ALA A 15 -2.25 -4.08 0.00
C ALA A 15 -2.38 -5.34 0.89
N PRO A 16 -3.49 -6.09 0.82
CA PRO A 16 -3.65 -7.32 1.60
C PRO A 16 -2.55 -8.33 1.29
N SER A 17 -2.12 -9.08 2.31
CA SER A 17 -1.10 -10.11 2.17
C SER A 17 -1.43 -11.16 1.10
N THR A 18 -2.71 -11.43 0.89
CA THR A 18 -3.28 -12.34 -0.11
C THR A 18 -3.30 -11.77 -1.53
N ASN A 19 -3.00 -10.48 -1.70
CA ASN A 19 -2.92 -9.86 -3.01
C ASN A 19 -1.61 -10.25 -3.71
N THR A 20 -1.74 -10.88 -4.88
CA THR A 20 -0.63 -11.33 -5.71
C THR A 20 -0.50 -10.55 -7.03
N VAL A 21 -1.33 -9.51 -7.23
CA VAL A 21 -1.46 -8.80 -8.52
C VAL A 21 -0.86 -7.40 -8.47
N VAL A 22 -1.12 -6.64 -7.40
CA VAL A 22 -0.74 -5.22 -7.33
C VAL A 22 0.77 -5.06 -7.44
N GLN A 23 1.55 -5.81 -6.67
CA GLN A 23 3.01 -5.70 -6.67
C GLN A 23 3.62 -5.97 -8.06
N PRO A 24 3.38 -7.12 -8.73
CA PRO A 24 4.00 -7.38 -10.04
C PRO A 24 3.55 -6.40 -11.13
N GLU A 25 2.28 -5.95 -11.12
CA GLU A 25 1.78 -4.96 -12.07
C GLU A 25 2.44 -3.58 -11.86
N PHE A 26 2.57 -3.14 -10.61
CA PHE A 26 3.29 -1.91 -10.27
C PHE A 26 4.76 -1.97 -10.69
N ASP A 27 5.42 -3.11 -10.50
CA ASP A 27 6.82 -3.29 -10.88
C ASP A 27 7.00 -3.31 -12.39
N LYS A 28 6.05 -3.89 -13.13
CA LYS A 28 6.06 -3.95 -14.61
C LYS A 28 5.77 -2.59 -15.26
N MET A 29 4.90 -1.77 -14.66
CA MET A 29 4.50 -0.46 -15.20
C MET A 29 5.35 0.72 -14.71
N ARG A 30 6.32 0.46 -13.83
CA ARG A 30 7.13 1.50 -13.16
C ARG A 30 7.94 2.35 -14.15
N PRO A 31 7.75 3.68 -14.18
CA PRO A 31 8.58 4.57 -14.98
C PRO A 31 10.04 4.61 -14.48
N PRO A 32 11.01 4.97 -15.34
CA PRO A 32 12.40 5.15 -14.90
C PRO A 32 12.52 6.20 -13.81
N GLY A 33 13.27 5.91 -12.75
CA GLY A 33 13.48 6.80 -11.60
C GLY A 33 12.40 6.75 -10.52
N VAL A 34 11.43 5.85 -10.65
CA VAL A 34 10.39 5.60 -9.65
C VAL A 34 10.67 4.26 -8.95
N THR A 35 10.46 4.17 -7.64
CA THR A 35 10.53 2.90 -6.87
C THR A 35 9.22 2.63 -6.14
N ASN A 36 8.86 1.35 -6.05
CA ASN A 36 7.69 0.88 -5.30
C ASN A 36 8.17 0.17 -4.02
N HIS A 37 7.68 0.60 -2.86
CA HIS A 37 7.98 0.04 -1.55
C HIS A 37 6.71 -0.61 -1.01
N PHE A 38 6.62 -1.93 -1.15
CA PHE A 38 5.37 -2.66 -0.94
C PHE A 38 5.22 -3.18 0.51
N GLY A 39 4.16 -2.74 1.19
CA GLY A 39 3.74 -3.20 2.51
C GLY A 39 2.59 -4.19 2.41
N ARG A 40 2.69 -5.33 3.11
CA ARG A 40 1.61 -6.33 3.18
C ARG A 40 0.84 -6.18 4.47
N ILE A 41 -0.47 -5.95 4.36
CA ILE A 41 -1.38 -5.98 5.50
C ILE A 41 -1.62 -7.46 5.84
N ALA A 42 -1.29 -7.86 7.06
CA ALA A 42 -1.42 -9.24 7.55
C ALA A 42 -2.89 -9.65 7.84
N VAL A 43 -3.78 -9.42 6.88
CA VAL A 43 -5.20 -9.78 6.94
C VAL A 43 -5.51 -10.86 5.91
N SER A 44 -6.39 -11.79 6.28
CA SER A 44 -7.03 -12.72 5.34
C SER A 44 -7.90 -11.94 4.37
N ASN A 45 -8.00 -12.41 3.14
CA ASN A 45 -8.79 -11.77 2.11
C ASN A 45 -10.25 -11.61 2.60
N MET A 46 -10.69 -10.36 2.74
CA MET A 46 -12.01 -9.88 3.17
C MET A 46 -12.15 -9.41 4.62
N GLN A 47 -12.51 -8.11 4.67
CA GLN A 47 -13.12 -7.33 5.75
C GLN A 47 -12.18 -6.80 6.85
N LEU A 48 -11.68 -5.56 6.66
CA LEU A 48 -11.27 -4.70 7.79
C LEU A 48 -12.54 -4.25 8.53
N THR A 49 -13.14 -5.13 9.32
CA THR A 49 -14.38 -4.83 10.08
C THR A 49 -14.16 -4.77 11.58
N ARG A 50 -12.94 -5.05 12.04
CA ARG A 50 -12.56 -5.08 13.45
C ARG A 50 -11.40 -4.14 13.71
N ASP A 51 -11.35 -3.57 14.91
CA ASP A 51 -10.27 -2.68 15.36
C ASP A 51 -8.88 -3.32 15.19
N ASP A 52 -8.75 -4.62 15.45
CA ASP A 52 -7.50 -5.37 15.28
C ASP A 52 -6.97 -5.33 13.84
N ASP A 53 -7.87 -5.25 12.85
CA ASP A 53 -7.48 -5.19 11.45
C ASP A 53 -7.02 -3.78 11.05
N PHE A 54 -7.56 -2.74 11.70
CA PHE A 54 -7.04 -1.38 11.58
C PHE A 54 -5.63 -1.25 12.16
N VAL A 55 -5.34 -1.93 13.28
CA VAL A 55 -3.98 -1.96 13.85
C VAL A 55 -2.99 -2.57 12.85
N LYS A 56 -3.33 -3.71 12.24
CA LYS A 56 -2.48 -4.34 11.20
C LYS A 56 -2.28 -3.45 9.96
N LEU A 57 -3.28 -2.66 9.60
CA LEU A 57 -3.16 -1.67 8.52
C LEU A 57 -2.17 -0.58 8.92
N MET A 58 -2.29 -0.02 10.12
CA MET A 58 -1.37 1.01 10.62
C MET A 58 0.07 0.50 10.69
N GLU A 59 0.29 -0.72 11.20
CA GLU A 59 1.62 -1.33 11.23
C GLU A 59 2.25 -1.48 9.84
N ALA A 60 1.44 -1.82 8.83
CA ALA A 60 1.92 -1.92 7.45
C ALA A 60 2.27 -0.55 6.87
N ILE A 61 1.49 0.49 7.19
CA ILE A 61 1.75 1.88 6.79
C ILE A 61 3.02 2.40 7.47
N ASP A 62 3.13 2.28 8.79
CA ASP A 62 4.28 2.76 9.56
C ASP A 62 5.59 2.20 9.04
N ARG A 63 5.61 0.89 8.71
CA ARG A 63 6.76 0.24 8.07
C ARG A 63 7.16 0.89 6.75
N CYS A 64 6.20 1.17 5.87
CA CYS A 64 6.46 1.83 4.59
C CYS A 64 6.85 3.30 4.75
N MET A 65 6.37 3.99 5.78
CA MET A 65 6.72 5.40 6.01
C MET A 65 8.16 5.60 6.44
N THR A 66 8.83 4.58 7.01
CA THR A 66 10.25 4.68 7.43
C THR A 66 11.23 4.96 6.28
N CYS A 67 10.86 4.67 5.02
CA CYS A 67 11.69 5.02 3.87
C CYS A 67 11.42 6.41 3.30
N GLU A 68 10.62 7.23 4.01
CA GLU A 68 10.22 8.58 3.62
C GLU A 68 9.67 8.64 2.18
N PRO A 69 8.59 7.89 1.88
CA PRO A 69 8.01 7.86 0.54
C PRO A 69 7.37 9.21 0.18
N ASP A 70 7.30 9.53 -1.11
CA ASP A 70 6.65 10.75 -1.59
C ASP A 70 5.12 10.62 -1.56
N TYR A 71 4.60 9.40 -1.78
CA TYR A 71 3.17 9.12 -1.75
C TYR A 71 2.86 7.75 -1.15
N LEU A 72 1.75 7.66 -0.42
CA LEU A 72 1.15 6.43 0.06
C LEU A 72 -0.05 6.04 -0.81
N LEU A 73 -0.05 4.80 -1.30
CA LEU A 73 -1.06 4.22 -2.19
C LEU A 73 -1.68 3.00 -1.52
N MET A 74 -3.01 3.01 -1.39
CA MET A 74 -3.77 1.87 -0.86
C MET A 74 -4.29 1.00 -2.01
N GLY A 75 -3.68 -0.17 -2.21
CA GLY A 75 -4.05 -1.16 -3.22
C GLY A 75 -5.25 -2.02 -2.82
N ILE A 76 -6.33 -1.41 -2.35
CA ILE A 76 -7.54 -2.10 -1.85
C ILE A 76 -8.78 -1.55 -2.55
N SER A 77 -9.49 -2.38 -3.31
CA SER A 77 -10.72 -1.98 -4.01
C SER A 77 -11.96 -1.98 -3.10
N ALA A 78 -12.12 -3.02 -2.28
CA ALA A 78 -13.37 -3.27 -1.55
C ALA A 78 -13.60 -2.38 -0.31
N ILE A 79 -12.55 -1.76 0.23
CA ILE A 79 -12.63 -1.00 1.49
C ILE A 79 -12.99 0.47 1.29
N MET A 80 -12.85 0.97 0.05
CA MET A 80 -13.28 2.31 -0.32
C MET A 80 -14.81 2.51 -0.18
N PHE A 81 -15.58 1.45 0.07
CA PHE A 81 -17.04 1.47 0.23
C PHE A 81 -17.53 1.27 1.68
N TRP A 82 -16.65 1.42 2.68
CA TRP A 82 -17.06 1.32 4.09
C TRP A 82 -18.08 2.42 4.41
N GLY A 83 -19.35 2.02 4.59
CA GLY A 83 -20.49 2.91 4.86
C GLY A 83 -21.63 2.89 3.83
N GLY A 84 -21.40 2.45 2.59
CA GLY A 84 -22.43 2.53 1.53
C GLY A 84 -22.89 3.97 1.23
N TYR A 85 -23.88 4.16 0.33
CA TYR A 85 -24.45 5.47 -0.02
C TYR A 85 -25.46 6.00 1.02
N ASP A 86 -25.40 5.59 2.28
CA ASP A 86 -26.37 6.05 3.28
C ASP A 86 -25.67 6.76 4.44
N VAL A 87 -25.52 8.07 4.25
CA VAL A 87 -25.55 9.09 5.32
C VAL A 87 -26.98 9.43 5.67
#